data_AF-A0A550H722-F1
#
_entry.id   AF-A0A550H722-F1
#
_cell.length_a   1.000
_cell.length_b   1.000
_cell.length_c   1.000
_cell.angle_alpha   90.00
_cell.angle_beta   90.00
_cell.angle_gamma   90.00
#
_symmetry.space_group_name_H-M   'P 1'
#
loop_
_entity.id
_entity.type
_entity.pdbx_description
1 polymer ?
#
loop_
_entity_poly.entity_id
_entity_poly.type
_entity_poly.pdbx_seq_one_letter_code
_entity_poly.pdbx_strand_id
1 'polypeptide(L)'
;MSKVDETTDTATIQTFCHSCQQDIQVKLPKAIVENAHSYPVSHAYLHGDPAHVLILYVDRQYLVRGTELSETVTIERPPQTVPLNAMVLLRVPRRYRETAMAMLKLRQAMASDVAILTGKSQNAESNYLGALFRLGYLQRVRIQHSYQYSIPTQNDMRG
;
A
#
# COMPACT_ATOMS: atom_id res chain seq x y z
N MET A 1 17.36 -18.43 -15.01
CA MET A 1 17.02 -18.39 -13.56
C MET A 1 15.69 -17.66 -13.46
N SER A 2 14.64 -18.41 -13.17
CA SER A 2 13.24 -18.01 -13.37
C SER A 2 12.81 -16.93 -12.39
N LYS A 3 12.23 -15.85 -12.93
CA LYS A 3 11.49 -14.84 -12.17
C LYS A 3 10.31 -15.53 -11.49
N VAL A 4 10.36 -15.67 -10.17
CA VAL A 4 9.15 -15.97 -9.39
C VAL A 4 8.42 -14.64 -9.25
N ASP A 5 7.74 -14.23 -10.33
CA ASP A 5 6.67 -13.24 -10.24
C ASP A 5 5.48 -13.95 -9.60
N GLU A 6 5.40 -13.93 -8.27
CA GLU A 6 4.13 -14.12 -7.57
C GLU A 6 3.23 -12.97 -8.03
N THR A 7 2.45 -13.24 -9.09
CA THR A 7 1.43 -12.32 -9.60
C THR A 7 0.42 -12.09 -8.49
N THR A 8 0.54 -10.97 -7.79
CA THR A 8 -0.52 -10.46 -6.93
C THR A 8 -1.80 -10.43 -7.76
N ASP A 9 -2.84 -11.15 -7.33
CA ASP A 9 -4.13 -11.14 -8.02
C ASP A 9 -4.75 -9.74 -7.90
N THR A 10 -4.75 -9.00 -9.01
CA THR A 10 -5.20 -7.61 -9.09
C THR A 10 -6.37 -7.47 -10.05
N ALA A 11 -7.34 -6.64 -9.70
CA ALA A 11 -8.31 -6.08 -10.63
C ALA A 11 -7.78 -4.75 -11.20
N THR A 12 -8.11 -4.46 -12.45
CA THR A 12 -7.86 -3.15 -13.07
C THR A 12 -9.12 -2.31 -12.95
N ILE A 13 -9.02 -1.15 -12.32
CA ILE A 13 -10.11 -0.16 -12.23
C ILE A 13 -9.71 1.10 -12.99
N GLN A 14 -10.70 1.80 -13.52
CA GLN A 14 -10.52 3.06 -14.24
C GLN A 14 -11.05 4.22 -13.42
N THR A 15 -10.35 5.34 -13.46
CA THR A 15 -10.77 6.58 -12.81
C THR A 15 -10.11 7.79 -13.47
N PHE A 16 -10.61 8.98 -13.20
CA PHE A 16 -10.07 10.22 -13.72
C PHE A 16 -9.25 10.92 -12.64
N CYS A 17 -8.02 11.33 -12.96
CA CYS A 17 -7.24 12.18 -12.07
C CYS A 17 -7.39 13.65 -12.45
N HIS A 18 -7.95 14.46 -11.54
CA HIS A 18 -8.12 15.90 -11.73
C HIS A 18 -6.79 16.69 -11.75
N SER A 19 -5.74 16.20 -11.09
CA SER A 19 -4.43 16.86 -11.10
C SER A 19 -3.68 16.65 -12.42
N CYS A 20 -3.73 15.45 -13.01
CA CYS A 20 -3.13 15.16 -14.32
C CYS A 20 -4.04 15.50 -15.51
N GLN A 21 -5.35 15.68 -15.26
CA GLN A 21 -6.38 15.80 -16.30
C GLN A 21 -6.43 14.62 -17.27
N GLN A 22 -6.29 13.39 -16.78
CA GLN A 22 -6.31 12.18 -17.62
C GLN A 22 -6.97 10.99 -16.92
N ASP A 23 -7.49 10.06 -17.72
CA ASP A 23 -7.91 8.74 -17.26
C ASP A 23 -6.71 7.90 -16.86
N ILE A 24 -6.80 7.25 -15.71
CA ILE A 24 -5.76 6.38 -15.17
C ILE A 24 -6.31 4.98 -14.92
N GLN A 25 -5.43 4.00 -15.11
CA GLN A 25 -5.72 2.60 -14.79
C GLN A 25 -4.98 2.22 -13.51
N VAL A 26 -5.74 1.82 -12.49
CA VAL A 26 -5.20 1.43 -11.20
C VAL A 26 -5.30 -0.07 -11.03
N LYS A 27 -4.18 -0.71 -10.69
CA LYS A 27 -4.13 -2.12 -10.32
C LYS A 27 -4.41 -2.25 -8.83
N LEU A 28 -5.62 -2.70 -8.49
CA LEU A 28 -6.07 -2.88 -7.13
C LEU A 28 -5.96 -4.37 -6.75
N PRO A 29 -5.22 -4.74 -5.70
CA PRO A 29 -5.24 -6.12 -5.18
C PRO A 29 -6.67 -6.55 -4.85
N LYS A 30 -7.15 -7.65 -5.47
CA LYS A 30 -8.53 -8.13 -5.27
C LYS A 30 -8.83 -8.41 -3.80
N ALA A 31 -7.82 -8.86 -3.06
CA ALA A 31 -7.90 -9.09 -1.63
C ALA A 31 -8.36 -7.88 -0.81
N ILE A 32 -8.16 -6.65 -1.28
CA ILE A 32 -8.66 -5.44 -0.59
C ILE A 32 -10.19 -5.35 -0.72
N VAL A 33 -10.73 -5.67 -1.89
CA VAL A 33 -12.17 -5.62 -2.15
C VAL A 33 -12.86 -6.85 -1.57
N GLU A 34 -12.32 -8.05 -1.78
CA GLU A 34 -12.96 -9.31 -1.41
C GLU A 34 -13.03 -9.55 0.11
N ASN A 35 -12.04 -9.07 0.87
CA ASN A 35 -12.00 -9.27 2.33
C ASN A 35 -12.63 -8.11 3.12
N ALA A 36 -13.13 -7.07 2.45
CA ALA A 36 -13.66 -5.90 3.13
C ALA A 36 -14.99 -6.17 3.84
N HIS A 37 -15.09 -5.69 5.08
CA HIS A 37 -16.31 -5.82 5.88
C HIS A 37 -17.36 -4.74 5.57
N SER A 38 -16.94 -3.58 5.06
CA SER A 38 -17.78 -2.43 4.72
C SER A 38 -17.31 -1.78 3.42
N TYR A 39 -18.22 -1.05 2.77
CA TYR A 39 -17.97 -0.40 1.49
C TYR A 39 -18.54 1.02 1.49
N PRO A 40 -17.96 1.94 0.68
CA PRO A 40 -16.79 1.73 -0.19
C PRO A 40 -15.48 1.56 0.60
N VAL A 41 -14.54 0.79 0.06
CA VAL A 41 -13.17 0.68 0.59
C VAL A 41 -12.33 1.82 0.06
N SER A 42 -11.46 2.38 0.90
CA SER A 42 -10.51 3.41 0.48
C SER A 42 -9.17 2.77 0.07
N HIS A 43 -8.65 3.17 -1.08
CA HIS A 43 -7.33 2.76 -1.57
C HIS A 43 -6.54 3.95 -2.10
N ALA A 44 -5.33 4.18 -1.61
CA ALA A 44 -4.47 5.25 -2.11
C ALA A 44 -3.64 4.79 -3.32
N TYR A 45 -3.57 5.63 -4.35
CA TYR A 45 -2.77 5.40 -5.55
C TYR A 45 -1.85 6.60 -5.82
N LEU A 46 -0.54 6.39 -5.79
CA LEU A 46 0.47 7.42 -6.07
C LEU A 46 0.84 7.39 -7.55
N HIS A 47 0.74 8.53 -8.24
CA HIS A 47 1.12 8.64 -9.66
C HIS A 47 1.46 10.09 -10.06
N GLY A 48 1.88 10.27 -11.33
CA GLY A 48 2.15 11.59 -11.92
C GLY A 48 3.56 12.13 -11.67
N ASP A 49 3.87 13.26 -12.32
CA ASP A 49 5.08 14.08 -12.15
C ASP A 49 4.69 15.58 -12.26
N PRO A 50 4.64 16.34 -11.14
CA PRO A 50 5.01 15.94 -9.79
C PRO A 50 4.06 14.88 -9.21
N ALA A 51 4.62 13.98 -8.40
CA ALA A 51 3.89 12.86 -7.82
C ALA A 51 2.80 13.32 -6.84
N HIS A 52 1.58 12.82 -7.00
CA HIS A 52 0.43 13.08 -6.13
C HIS A 52 -0.36 11.80 -5.86
N VAL A 53 -1.16 11.82 -4.80
CA VAL A 53 -1.97 10.67 -4.39
C VAL A 53 -3.44 10.89 -4.71
N LEU A 54 -4.04 9.88 -5.33
CA LEU A 54 -5.48 9.75 -5.52
C LEU A 54 -6.01 8.69 -4.56
N ILE A 55 -6.89 9.08 -3.63
CA ILE A 55 -7.61 8.16 -2.75
C ILE A 55 -8.89 7.75 -3.49
N LEU A 56 -9.05 6.45 -3.71
CA LEU A 56 -10.15 5.84 -4.45
C LEU A 56 -11.13 5.21 -3.48
N TYR A 57 -12.41 5.51 -3.62
CA TYR A 57 -13.48 4.84 -2.89
C TYR A 57 -14.12 3.77 -3.78
N VAL A 58 -13.75 2.51 -3.58
CA VAL A 58 -14.12 1.39 -4.45
C VAL A 58 -15.21 0.53 -3.80
N ASP A 59 -16.21 0.12 -4.56
CA ASP A 59 -17.27 -0.76 -4.05
C ASP A 59 -17.01 -2.26 -4.30
N ARG A 60 -17.98 -3.10 -3.93
CA ARG A 60 -17.97 -4.57 -4.15
C ARG A 60 -17.86 -4.99 -5.61
N GLN A 61 -18.27 -4.12 -6.53
CA GLN A 61 -18.29 -4.38 -7.97
C GLN A 61 -17.04 -3.83 -8.66
N TYR A 62 -16.03 -3.41 -7.89
CA TYR A 62 -14.81 -2.76 -8.40
C TYR A 62 -15.08 -1.42 -9.10
N LEU A 63 -16.20 -0.76 -8.80
CA LEU A 63 -16.52 0.57 -9.32
C LEU A 63 -16.01 1.66 -8.37
N VAL A 64 -15.38 2.68 -8.93
CA VAL A 64 -14.95 3.88 -8.19
C VAL A 64 -16.17 4.77 -7.96
N ARG A 65 -16.56 4.92 -6.69
CA ARG A 65 -17.69 5.73 -6.22
C ARG A 65 -17.31 7.17 -5.91
N GLY A 66 -16.03 7.44 -5.70
CA GLY A 66 -15.50 8.77 -5.46
C GLY A 66 -13.98 8.79 -5.47
N THR A 67 -13.41 9.98 -5.57
CA THR A 67 -11.97 10.20 -5.46
C THR A 67 -11.66 11.41 -4.59
N GLU A 68 -10.53 11.39 -3.90
CA GLU A 68 -9.95 12.54 -3.21
C GLU A 68 -8.49 12.71 -3.63
N LEU A 69 -8.09 13.96 -3.87
CA LEU A 69 -6.72 14.30 -4.24
C LEU A 69 -5.94 14.75 -3.00
N SER A 70 -4.69 14.28 -2.88
CA SER A 70 -3.72 14.82 -1.94
C SER A 70 -2.46 15.26 -2.70
N GLU A 71 -2.28 16.58 -2.80
CA GLU A 71 -1.14 17.21 -3.47
C GLU A 71 0.13 17.23 -2.60
N THR A 72 -0.01 17.13 -1.27
CA THR A 72 1.13 17.09 -0.36
C THR A 72 1.55 15.64 -0.13
N VAL A 73 2.69 15.28 -0.72
CA VAL A 73 3.30 13.97 -0.61
C VAL A 73 4.70 14.12 -0.04
N THR A 74 4.97 13.51 1.12
CA THR A 74 6.32 13.47 1.69
C THR A 74 6.79 12.02 1.75
N ILE A 75 7.81 11.70 0.96
CA ILE A 75 8.40 10.37 0.96
C ILE A 75 9.39 10.29 2.12
N GLU A 76 9.13 9.37 3.05
CA GLU A 76 10.00 9.11 4.20
C GLU A 76 10.68 7.75 4.03
N ARG A 77 12.02 7.77 4.12
CA ARG A 77 12.84 6.56 4.04
C ARG A 77 13.35 6.18 5.44
N PRO A 78 13.42 4.89 5.76
CA PRO A 78 14.03 4.46 7.02
C PRO A 78 15.55 4.66 6.98
N PRO A 79 16.22 4.76 8.14
CA PRO A 79 17.66 4.99 8.23
C PRO A 79 18.52 3.89 7.60
N GLN A 80 17.98 2.67 7.57
CA GLN A 80 18.59 1.48 6.99
C GLN A 80 17.51 0.74 6.21
N THR A 81 17.82 0.22 5.03
CA THR A 81 16.85 -0.47 4.17
C THR A 81 17.21 -1.96 4.04
N VAL A 82 16.34 -2.81 4.56
CA VAL A 82 16.37 -4.26 4.33
C VAL A 82 15.01 -4.65 3.77
N PRO A 83 14.82 -4.65 2.44
CA PRO A 83 13.51 -4.86 1.83
C PRO A 83 12.82 -6.13 2.35
N LEU A 84 11.56 -5.98 2.76
CA LEU A 84 10.78 -7.11 3.23
C LEU A 84 10.63 -8.17 2.13
N ASN A 85 11.02 -9.41 2.42
CA ASN A 85 10.86 -10.57 1.56
C ASN A 85 10.65 -11.83 2.42
N ALA A 86 10.40 -12.98 1.78
CA ALA A 86 10.13 -14.25 2.47
C ALA A 86 11.24 -14.67 3.44
N MET A 87 12.51 -14.42 3.11
CA MET A 87 13.65 -14.74 3.98
C MET A 87 13.74 -13.79 5.18
N VAL A 88 13.51 -12.49 4.95
CA VAL A 88 13.51 -11.46 5.99
C VAL A 88 12.34 -11.63 6.96
N LEU A 89 11.20 -12.16 6.49
CA LEU A 89 10.03 -12.45 7.32
C LEU A 89 10.36 -13.34 8.54
N LEU A 90 11.32 -14.25 8.41
CA LEU A 90 11.77 -15.11 9.51
C LEU A 90 12.42 -14.29 10.65
N ARG A 91 13.04 -13.15 10.31
CA ARG A 91 13.68 -12.21 11.25
C ARG A 91 12.71 -11.18 11.81
N VAL A 92 11.52 -11.03 11.20
CA VAL A 92 10.47 -10.13 11.72
C VAL A 92 9.97 -10.67 13.07
N PRO A 93 9.89 -9.83 14.12
CA PRO A 93 9.34 -10.22 15.41
C PRO A 93 7.93 -10.78 15.28
N ARG A 94 7.61 -11.87 16.00
CA ARG A 94 6.36 -12.64 15.84
C ARG A 94 5.10 -11.78 15.76
N ARG A 95 4.98 -10.76 16.62
CA ARG A 95 3.82 -9.84 16.68
C ARG A 95 3.61 -9.00 15.41
N TYR A 96 4.61 -8.84 14.55
CA TYR A 96 4.52 -8.08 13.30
C TYR A 96 4.48 -8.97 12.05
N ARG A 97 4.61 -10.30 12.19
CA ARG A 97 4.76 -11.21 11.04
C ARG A 97 3.52 -11.23 10.16
N GLU A 98 2.34 -11.19 10.75
CA GLU A 98 1.09 -11.20 10.00
C GLU A 98 0.91 -9.90 9.18
N THR A 99 1.17 -8.75 9.78
CA THR A 99 1.25 -7.45 9.08
C THR A 99 2.29 -7.48 7.96
N ALA A 100 3.46 -8.07 8.21
CA ALA A 100 4.51 -8.23 7.21
C ALA A 100 4.09 -9.17 6.07
N MET A 101 3.40 -10.28 6.36
CA MET A 101 2.82 -11.17 5.35
C MET A 101 1.77 -10.45 4.50
N ALA A 102 0.90 -9.67 5.14
CA ALA A 102 -0.07 -8.83 4.43
C ALA A 102 0.62 -7.85 3.48
N MET A 103 1.69 -7.17 3.94
CA MET A 103 2.48 -6.29 3.09
C MET A 103 3.18 -7.01 1.92
N LEU A 104 3.64 -8.26 2.11
CA LEU A 104 4.19 -9.05 1.01
C LEU A 104 3.15 -9.34 -0.07
N LYS A 105 1.90 -9.60 0.34
CA LYS A 105 0.78 -9.82 -0.58
C LYS A 105 0.34 -8.54 -1.29
N LEU A 106 0.22 -7.44 -0.55
CA LEU A 106 -0.30 -6.16 -1.06
C LEU A 106 0.75 -5.34 -1.80
N ARG A 107 2.04 -5.50 -1.46
CA ARG A 107 3.21 -4.74 -1.95
C ARG A 107 3.22 -3.26 -1.55
N GLN A 108 2.07 -2.60 -1.63
CA GLN A 108 1.83 -1.22 -1.25
C GLN A 108 0.42 -1.11 -0.65
N ALA A 109 0.30 -0.45 0.50
CA ALA A 109 -0.95 -0.44 1.26
C ALA A 109 -0.97 0.68 2.31
N MET A 110 -2.17 1.16 2.64
CA MET A 110 -2.46 1.92 3.84
C MET A 110 -2.75 0.99 5.02
N ALA A 111 -2.79 1.54 6.23
CA ALA A 111 -3.19 0.77 7.42
C ALA A 111 -4.62 0.20 7.30
N SER A 112 -5.52 0.88 6.58
CA SER A 112 -6.87 0.38 6.28
C SER A 112 -6.84 -0.88 5.41
N ASP A 113 -6.05 -0.87 4.34
CA ASP A 113 -5.88 -2.03 3.44
C ASP A 113 -5.33 -3.26 4.19
N VAL A 114 -4.33 -3.04 5.06
CA VAL A 114 -3.73 -4.12 5.85
C VAL A 114 -4.70 -4.63 6.92
N ALA A 115 -5.48 -3.74 7.54
CA ALA A 115 -6.51 -4.10 8.50
C ALA A 115 -7.57 -5.03 7.88
N ILE A 116 -7.98 -4.74 6.64
CA ILE A 116 -8.89 -5.61 5.87
C ILE A 116 -8.32 -7.02 5.73
N LEU A 117 -7.03 -7.14 5.38
CA LEU A 117 -6.42 -8.46 5.13
C LEU A 117 -6.09 -9.24 6.41
N THR A 118 -5.82 -8.55 7.51
CA THR A 118 -5.40 -9.16 8.78
C THR A 118 -6.53 -9.33 9.79
N GLY A 119 -7.68 -8.68 9.57
CA GLY A 119 -8.80 -8.62 10.52
C GLY A 119 -8.51 -7.83 11.80
N LYS A 120 -7.36 -7.14 11.89
CA LYS A 120 -7.03 -6.30 13.05
C LYS A 120 -7.58 -4.88 12.89
N SER A 121 -7.58 -4.11 13.98
CA SER A 121 -7.96 -2.69 13.89
C SER A 121 -6.93 -1.88 13.09
N GLN A 122 -7.40 -0.88 12.35
CA GLN A 122 -6.56 0.04 11.60
C GLN A 122 -5.50 0.73 12.47
N ASN A 123 -5.84 1.05 13.72
CA ASN A 123 -4.89 1.65 14.67
C ASN A 123 -3.76 0.68 15.04
N ALA A 124 -4.07 -0.61 15.25
CA ALA A 124 -3.06 -1.62 15.50
C ALA A 124 -2.13 -1.80 14.29
N GLU A 125 -2.70 -1.90 13.09
CA GLU A 125 -1.92 -2.05 11.87
C GLU A 125 -1.06 -0.81 11.56
N SER A 126 -1.57 0.41 11.81
CA SER A 126 -0.78 1.64 11.72
C SER A 126 0.46 1.60 12.63
N ASN A 127 0.29 1.15 13.87
CA ASN A 127 1.39 0.98 14.82
C ASN A 127 2.40 -0.08 14.37
N TYR A 128 1.93 -1.20 13.84
CA TYR A 128 2.78 -2.30 13.35
C TYR A 128 3.54 -1.92 12.09
N LEU A 129 2.90 -1.28 11.12
CA LEU A 129 3.53 -0.74 9.92
C LEU A 129 4.59 0.30 10.27
N GLY A 130 4.29 1.20 11.22
CA GLY A 130 5.27 2.15 11.74
C GLY A 130 6.48 1.46 12.38
N ALA A 131 6.29 0.34 13.08
CA ALA A 131 7.40 -0.45 13.63
C ALA A 131 8.22 -1.12 12.52
N LEU A 132 7.57 -1.71 11.51
CA LEU A 132 8.26 -2.31 10.35
C LEU A 132 9.05 -1.28 9.55
N PHE A 133 8.51 -0.06 9.40
CA PHE A 133 9.22 1.08 8.83
C PHE A 133 10.48 1.41 9.65
N ARG A 134 10.35 1.61 10.97
CA ARG A 134 11.51 1.90 11.84
C ARG A 134 12.58 0.80 11.83
N LEU A 135 12.17 -0.44 11.62
CA LEU A 135 13.07 -1.59 11.47
C LEU A 135 13.71 -1.69 10.07
N GLY A 136 13.36 -0.80 9.14
CA GLY A 136 13.97 -0.74 7.82
C GLY A 136 13.34 -1.65 6.75
N TYR A 137 12.23 -2.32 7.09
CA TYR A 137 11.58 -3.27 6.19
C TYR A 137 10.67 -2.63 5.14
N LEU A 138 10.15 -1.44 5.46
CA LEU A 138 9.21 -0.68 4.64
C LEU A 138 9.71 0.74 4.45
N GLN A 139 9.29 1.36 3.35
CA GLN A 139 9.27 2.82 3.21
C GLN A 139 7.84 3.33 3.38
N ARG A 140 7.67 4.63 3.59
CA ARG A 140 6.34 5.22 3.70
C ARG A 140 6.26 6.56 3.01
N VAL A 141 5.05 6.88 2.57
CA VAL A 141 4.69 8.15 1.98
C VAL A 141 3.61 8.77 2.84
N ARG A 142 3.86 9.97 3.36
CA ARG A 142 2.87 10.73 4.10
C ARG A 142 1.87 11.34 3.13
N ILE A 143 0.59 11.08 3.39
CA ILE A 143 -0.57 11.52 2.63
C ILE A 143 -1.49 12.20 3.62
N GLN A 144 -1.49 13.53 3.64
CA GLN A 144 -2.21 14.34 4.65
C GLN A 144 -1.92 13.89 6.10
N HIS A 145 -2.91 13.25 6.75
CA HIS A 145 -2.86 12.73 8.12
C HIS A 145 -2.61 11.21 8.20
N SER A 146 -2.32 10.57 7.08
CA SER A 146 -2.12 9.12 6.96
C SER A 146 -0.79 8.77 6.29
N TYR A 147 -0.43 7.48 6.33
CA TYR A 147 0.74 6.95 5.64
C TYR A 147 0.34 5.79 4.74
N GLN A 148 0.85 5.81 3.52
CA GLN A 148 0.92 4.63 2.67
C GLN A 148 2.30 4.01 2.77
N TYR A 149 2.35 2.71 2.98
CA TYR A 149 3.59 1.95 3.12
C TYR A 149 3.84 1.13 1.86
N SER A 150 5.12 0.93 1.51
CA SER A 150 5.51 0.03 0.43
C SER A 150 6.82 -0.68 0.74
N ILE A 151 7.06 -1.79 0.07
CA ILE A 151 8.34 -2.51 0.15
C ILE A 151 9.35 -1.77 -0.76
N PRO A 152 10.53 -1.34 -0.25
CA PRO A 152 11.54 -0.65 -1.05
C PRO A 152 12.03 -1.52 -2.22
N THR A 153 12.16 -0.93 -3.41
CA THR A 153 12.66 -1.59 -4.61
C THR A 153 14.15 -1.31 -4.83
N GLN A 154 14.81 -2.05 -5.74
CA GLN A 154 16.22 -1.80 -6.08
C GLN A 154 16.48 -0.39 -6.61
N ASN A 155 15.50 0.23 -7.27
CA ASN A 155 15.62 1.62 -7.72
C ASN A 155 15.59 2.60 -6.54
N ASP A 156 14.86 2.28 -5.48
CA ASP A 156 14.76 3.11 -4.26
C ASP A 156 16.04 3.05 -3.41
N MET A 157 16.88 2.02 -3.61
CA MET A 157 18.12 1.79 -2.85
C MET A 157 19.37 2.43 -3.47
N ARG A 158 19.28 3.03 -4.66
CA ARG A 158 20.41 3.70 -5.36
C ARG A 158 20.52 5.20 -5.08
N GLY A 159 19.85 5.68 -4.04
CA GLY A 159 19.91 7.08 -3.60
C GLY A 159 21.26 7.47 -3.03
#